data_AF-A0A0C2SN63-F1
#
_entry.id   AF-A0A0C2SN63-F1
#
_cell.length_a   1.000
_cell.length_b   1.000
_cell.length_c   1.000
_cell.angle_alpha   90.00
_cell.angle_beta   90.00
_cell.angle_gamma   90.00
#
_symmetry.space_group_name_H-M   'P 1'
#
loop_
_entity.id
_entity.type
_entity.pdbx_description
1 polymer ?
#
loop_
_entity_poly.entity_id
_entity_poly.type
_entity_poly.pdbx_seq_one_letter_code
_entity_poly.pdbx_strand_id
1 'polypeptide(L)'
;MAGHSAVRGDRFSLVDGARSSLKKGAKYQYYPISPPQNDKYNPTRPSQYNLDDLPIRTENRYWDTIGKLSAASSKAQTNAIVRETGIVRMPLASASTAFVHPSFFPLDPFHLFFENIMPFIWDIWTTQSTPDEEVHLSKDMAEKLGQLVADGKKTLPPVFCGPVRNPHLKRQSQYKAYEWMALLYWYILPIGIELEMESSVLRNFAKLVEIVDFAMTIKPRSEDEIQDLQKRINHFLIEYEQVYVGNDPEKIWRCRLRIFQLVHVPMHIRWYGSIRLGSQATVERTIGEAGHKIHSTKSPFANMANIFYEKELIKALILYYPQLESKQMPRNRPILFGKIKIMAMEVKEGEPLYHQVQEIFRTVKGLGRFDPTSINSRWGKCRLSNGIVLSSALSEATGDKSKRSRCHFEAKIDGIDQPVFGKALAFFAIKKTNEHVVVYHRLVKMQKTLNIWRGMWSEKLDVLDVTQIVNVIGTWAYGKNVYPLRKHPGHEWISDEEKGIEIDEDGEDFQWAD
;
A
#
# COMPACT_ATOMS: atom_id res chain seq x y z
N MET A 1 -17.34 20.10 10.44
CA MET A 1 -18.48 19.15 10.33
C MET A 1 -18.70 18.49 11.67
N ALA A 2 -19.93 18.10 12.01
CA ALA A 2 -20.29 17.36 13.23
C ALA A 2 -20.07 15.83 13.07
N GLY A 3 -19.62 15.39 11.90
CA GLY A 3 -19.31 14.01 11.57
C GLY A 3 -20.51 13.08 11.78
N HIS A 4 -20.23 11.85 12.23
CA HIS A 4 -21.19 10.76 12.41
C HIS A 4 -22.27 10.99 13.49
N SER A 5 -22.37 12.18 14.08
CA SER A 5 -23.43 12.50 15.06
C SER A 5 -24.63 13.22 14.44
N ALA A 6 -24.53 13.63 13.17
CA ALA A 6 -25.60 14.26 12.42
C ALA A 6 -26.33 13.26 11.51
N VAL A 7 -27.56 13.59 11.11
CA VAL A 7 -28.33 12.85 10.09
C VAL A 7 -27.53 12.80 8.79
N ARG A 8 -27.13 13.96 8.27
CA ARG A 8 -26.23 14.07 7.11
C ARG A 8 -24.82 14.34 7.61
N GLY A 9 -24.19 13.31 8.15
CA GLY A 9 -22.85 13.43 8.74
C GLY A 9 -21.70 13.29 7.74
N ASP A 10 -21.96 12.68 6.58
CA ASP A 10 -20.98 12.61 5.50
C ASP A 10 -20.67 14.01 4.97
N ARG A 11 -19.39 14.20 4.65
CA ARG A 11 -18.84 15.48 4.22
C ARG A 11 -19.09 15.75 2.74
N PHE A 12 -19.20 14.71 1.92
CA PHE A 12 -19.20 14.85 0.47
C PHE A 12 -20.60 14.64 -0.13
N SER A 13 -21.44 13.84 0.52
CA SER A 13 -22.83 13.61 0.15
C SER A 13 -23.81 14.04 1.23
N LEU A 14 -25.08 14.04 0.85
CA LEU A 14 -26.25 14.24 1.69
C LEU A 14 -26.93 12.91 2.00
N VAL A 15 -26.19 11.80 1.92
CA VAL A 15 -26.69 10.50 2.36
C VAL A 15 -27.01 10.58 3.84
N ASP A 16 -28.26 10.26 4.15
CA ASP A 16 -28.73 10.16 5.53
C ASP A 16 -28.11 8.93 6.19
N GLY A 17 -27.45 9.15 7.32
CA GLY A 17 -27.03 8.10 8.22
C GLY A 17 -28.24 7.32 8.74
N ALA A 18 -28.00 6.07 9.11
CA ALA A 18 -28.97 5.15 9.66
C ALA A 18 -28.64 4.83 11.12
N ARG A 19 -29.67 4.47 11.88
CA ARG A 19 -29.60 3.98 13.26
C ARG A 19 -30.12 2.54 13.33
N SER A 20 -29.66 1.81 14.35
CA SER A 20 -30.04 0.42 14.64
C SER A 20 -31.06 0.27 15.77
N SER A 21 -31.48 1.37 16.39
CA SER A 21 -32.31 1.32 17.60
C SER A 21 -33.24 2.51 17.72
N LEU A 22 -34.40 2.28 18.34
CA LEU A 22 -35.36 3.32 18.76
C LEU A 22 -35.10 3.83 20.18
N LYS A 23 -34.10 3.27 20.89
CA LYS A 23 -33.73 3.73 22.24
C LYS A 23 -33.43 5.24 22.23
N LYS A 24 -33.90 5.94 23.27
CA LYS A 24 -33.65 7.38 23.44
C LYS A 24 -32.15 7.65 23.35
N GLY A 25 -31.76 8.54 22.45
CA GLY A 25 -30.35 8.90 22.21
C GLY A 25 -29.65 8.13 21.10
N ALA A 26 -30.31 7.16 20.43
CA ALA A 26 -29.76 6.51 19.24
C ALA A 26 -29.40 7.55 18.16
N LYS A 27 -28.22 7.39 17.54
CA LYS A 27 -27.62 8.33 16.59
C LYS A 27 -27.57 7.73 15.18
N TYR A 28 -27.62 8.59 14.17
CA TYR A 28 -27.49 8.24 12.74
C TYR A 28 -26.02 8.08 12.36
N GLN A 29 -25.40 7.00 12.86
CA GLN A 29 -23.94 6.81 12.81
C GLN A 29 -23.46 6.00 11.61
N TYR A 30 -24.37 5.31 10.93
CA TYR A 30 -24.04 4.25 9.99
C TYR A 30 -24.52 4.59 8.58
N TYR A 31 -23.83 4.11 7.57
CA TYR A 31 -24.06 4.46 6.17
C TYR A 31 -24.19 3.20 5.30
N PRO A 32 -25.13 2.29 5.63
CA PRO A 32 -25.42 1.15 4.76
C PRO A 32 -26.12 1.63 3.49
N ILE A 33 -25.94 0.95 2.37
CA ILE A 33 -26.67 1.16 1.12
C ILE A 33 -28.14 0.86 1.37
N SER A 34 -28.43 -0.29 1.99
CA SER A 34 -29.78 -0.78 2.27
C SER A 34 -29.87 -1.36 3.70
N PRO A 35 -30.16 -0.54 4.72
CA PRO A 35 -30.21 -0.99 6.11
C PRO A 35 -31.31 -2.03 6.35
N PRO A 36 -31.05 -3.11 7.12
CA PRO A 36 -32.09 -4.03 7.54
C PRO A 36 -33.18 -3.33 8.36
N GLN A 37 -34.44 -3.69 8.12
CA GLN A 37 -35.61 -3.10 8.79
C GLN A 37 -35.63 -1.56 8.69
N ASN A 38 -35.31 -1.01 7.51
CA ASN A 38 -35.25 0.44 7.26
C ASN A 38 -36.51 1.16 7.72
N ASP A 39 -37.70 0.68 7.38
CA ASP A 39 -38.95 1.38 7.70
C ASP A 39 -39.20 1.48 9.21
N LYS A 40 -38.73 0.49 9.98
CA LYS A 40 -38.85 0.49 11.44
C LYS A 40 -37.90 1.50 12.08
N TYR A 41 -36.62 1.46 11.71
CA TYR A 41 -35.60 2.25 12.40
C TYR A 41 -35.36 3.62 11.75
N ASN A 42 -35.52 3.74 10.44
CA ASN A 42 -35.15 4.88 9.62
C ASN A 42 -36.27 5.26 8.60
N PRO A 43 -37.52 5.50 9.05
CA PRO A 43 -38.68 5.66 8.15
C PRO A 43 -38.58 6.83 7.17
N THR A 44 -37.76 7.84 7.45
CA THR A 44 -37.56 9.01 6.58
C THR A 44 -36.40 8.82 5.60
N ARG A 45 -35.66 7.71 5.71
CA ARG A 45 -34.50 7.40 4.88
C ARG A 45 -34.97 6.58 3.67
N PRO A 46 -34.45 6.84 2.45
CA PRO A 46 -34.64 5.95 1.33
C PRO A 46 -34.29 4.50 1.70
N SER A 47 -35.10 3.55 1.23
CA SER A 47 -34.87 2.12 1.46
C SER A 47 -33.51 1.67 0.93
N GLN A 48 -33.09 2.25 -0.20
CA GLN A 48 -31.81 2.01 -0.84
C GLN A 48 -31.27 3.28 -1.47
N TYR A 49 -29.95 3.48 -1.42
CA TYR A 49 -29.26 4.50 -2.21
C TYR A 49 -28.68 3.90 -3.51
N ASN A 50 -28.83 4.64 -4.61
CA ASN A 50 -28.10 4.35 -5.84
C ASN A 50 -26.66 4.88 -5.70
N LEU A 51 -25.67 4.00 -5.66
CA LEU A 51 -24.27 4.40 -5.49
C LEU A 51 -23.69 5.11 -6.71
N ASP A 52 -24.30 4.94 -7.89
CA ASP A 52 -23.91 5.66 -9.11
C ASP A 52 -24.52 7.07 -9.18
N ASP A 53 -25.49 7.38 -8.31
CA ASP A 53 -26.20 8.67 -8.27
C ASP A 53 -26.47 9.09 -6.81
N LEU A 54 -25.39 9.35 -6.08
CA LEU A 54 -25.47 9.84 -4.72
C LEU A 54 -25.81 11.33 -4.70
N PRO A 55 -26.59 11.81 -3.70
CA PRO A 55 -26.89 13.23 -3.57
C PRO A 55 -25.65 13.99 -3.07
N ILE A 56 -24.76 14.40 -3.96
CA ILE A 56 -23.52 15.11 -3.63
C ILE A 56 -23.82 16.50 -3.06
N ARG A 57 -23.05 16.92 -2.04
CA ARG A 57 -23.14 18.26 -1.48
C ARG A 57 -22.64 19.29 -2.48
N THR A 58 -23.37 20.40 -2.56
CA THR A 58 -22.98 21.55 -3.37
C THR A 58 -22.56 22.72 -2.48
N GLU A 59 -21.76 23.60 -3.06
CA GLU A 59 -21.34 24.83 -2.42
C GLU A 59 -22.55 25.71 -2.03
N ASN A 60 -23.53 25.87 -2.92
CA ASN A 60 -24.75 26.64 -2.63
C ASN A 60 -25.45 26.13 -1.37
N ARG A 61 -25.66 24.81 -1.24
CA ARG A 61 -26.29 24.20 -0.06
C ARG A 61 -25.46 24.39 1.21
N TYR A 62 -24.13 24.38 1.09
CA TYR A 62 -23.25 24.69 2.21
C TYR A 62 -23.45 26.11 2.69
N TRP A 63 -23.42 27.09 1.79
CA TRP A 63 -23.61 28.51 2.13
C TRP A 63 -25.02 28.82 2.64
N ASP A 64 -26.06 28.19 2.08
CA ASP A 64 -27.42 28.27 2.62
C ASP A 64 -27.47 27.81 4.08
N THR A 65 -26.73 26.74 4.41
CA THR A 65 -26.65 26.23 5.78
C THR A 65 -25.87 27.18 6.70
N ILE A 66 -24.80 27.81 6.20
CA ILE A 66 -24.09 28.87 6.95
C ILE A 66 -25.02 30.06 7.22
N GLY A 67 -25.83 30.49 6.23
CA GLY A 67 -26.84 31.53 6.41
C GLY A 67 -27.85 31.17 7.50
N LYS A 68 -28.36 29.93 7.49
CA LYS A 68 -29.26 29.41 8.54
C LYS A 68 -28.60 29.41 9.93
N LEU A 69 -27.33 29.02 10.02
CA LEU A 69 -26.59 29.04 11.29
C LEU A 69 -26.38 30.46 11.81
N SER A 70 -26.10 31.43 10.93
CA SER A 70 -25.95 32.83 11.29
C SER A 70 -27.26 33.48 11.72
N ALA A 71 -28.39 33.04 11.17
CA ALA A 71 -29.72 33.54 11.51
C ALA A 71 -30.34 32.86 12.75
N ALA A 72 -29.75 31.77 13.26
CA ALA A 72 -30.28 31.05 14.41
C ALA A 72 -30.18 31.91 15.68
N SER A 73 -31.33 32.18 16.32
CA SER A 73 -31.44 33.05 17.49
C SER A 73 -31.26 32.31 18.82
N SER A 74 -31.07 31.00 18.80
CA SER A 74 -30.89 30.18 20.00
C SER A 74 -30.00 28.97 19.77
N LYS A 75 -29.34 28.53 20.85
CA LYS A 75 -28.53 27.29 20.86
C LYS A 75 -29.34 26.06 20.43
N ALA A 76 -30.63 26.03 20.72
CA ALA A 76 -31.52 24.94 20.31
C ALA A 76 -31.68 24.87 18.79
N GLN A 77 -31.91 26.02 18.14
CA GLN A 77 -31.99 26.11 16.68
C GLN A 77 -30.66 25.76 16.02
N THR A 78 -29.54 26.29 16.54
CA THR A 78 -28.19 25.93 16.06
C THR A 78 -27.99 24.41 16.14
N ASN A 79 -28.28 23.79 17.29
CA ASN A 79 -28.13 22.34 17.47
C ASN A 79 -29.04 21.53 16.52
N ALA A 80 -30.24 22.01 16.22
CA ALA A 80 -31.12 21.37 15.26
C ALA A 80 -30.53 21.39 13.84
N ILE A 81 -30.04 22.56 13.39
CA ILE A 81 -29.39 22.70 12.07
C ILE A 81 -28.14 21.82 11.99
N VAL A 82 -27.29 21.84 13.01
CA VAL A 82 -26.07 21.00 13.07
C VAL A 82 -26.43 19.52 13.04
N ARG A 83 -27.46 19.10 13.79
CA ARG A 83 -27.92 17.71 13.84
C ARG A 83 -28.46 17.25 12.48
N GLU A 84 -29.16 18.10 11.75
CA GLU A 84 -29.70 17.76 10.44
C GLU A 84 -28.60 17.73 9.37
N THR A 85 -27.81 18.80 9.29
CA THR A 85 -26.92 19.06 8.14
C THR A 85 -25.49 18.59 8.33
N GLY A 86 -25.06 18.33 9.57
CA GLY A 86 -23.67 18.06 9.91
C GLY A 86 -22.72 19.26 9.79
N ILE A 87 -23.19 20.45 9.42
CA ILE A 87 -22.36 21.65 9.31
C ILE A 87 -22.40 22.39 10.64
N VAL A 88 -21.23 22.66 11.23
CA VAL A 88 -21.10 23.24 12.58
C VAL A 88 -20.90 24.75 12.54
N ARG A 89 -20.05 25.20 11.63
CA ARG A 89 -19.65 26.59 11.47
C ARG A 89 -18.93 26.78 10.14
N MET A 90 -18.76 28.03 9.76
CA MET A 90 -17.88 28.46 8.69
C MET A 90 -16.40 28.29 9.13
N PRO A 91 -15.54 27.58 8.36
CA PRO A 91 -14.12 27.43 8.67
C PRO A 91 -13.35 28.70 8.32
N LEU A 92 -12.21 28.95 8.97
CA LEU A 92 -11.33 30.08 8.63
C LEU A 92 -10.85 30.04 7.17
N ALA A 93 -10.68 28.83 6.61
CA ALA A 93 -10.31 28.65 5.22
C ALA A 93 -11.26 29.33 4.23
N SER A 94 -12.52 29.58 4.62
CA SER A 94 -13.50 30.31 3.81
C SER A 94 -13.14 31.78 3.53
N ALA A 95 -12.15 32.34 4.23
CA ALA A 95 -11.59 33.65 3.89
C ALA A 95 -10.83 33.63 2.55
N SER A 96 -10.40 32.46 2.08
CA SER A 96 -9.80 32.29 0.76
C SER A 96 -10.89 32.14 -0.30
N THR A 97 -10.76 32.86 -1.41
CA THR A 97 -11.61 32.69 -2.59
C THR A 97 -11.45 31.32 -3.25
N ALA A 98 -10.39 30.58 -2.90
CA ALA A 98 -10.18 29.21 -3.35
C ALA A 98 -11.00 28.18 -2.54
N PHE A 99 -11.65 28.58 -1.44
CA PHE A 99 -12.43 27.68 -0.61
C PHE A 99 -13.74 27.27 -1.29
N VAL A 100 -13.78 26.03 -1.78
CA VAL A 100 -14.97 25.43 -2.38
C VAL A 100 -15.40 24.21 -1.55
N HIS A 101 -16.58 24.25 -0.94
CA HIS A 101 -17.10 23.08 -0.21
C HIS A 101 -17.89 22.14 -1.15
N PRO A 102 -17.71 20.80 -1.08
CA PRO A 102 -16.86 20.05 -0.14
C PRO A 102 -15.43 19.77 -0.65
N SER A 103 -15.10 20.19 -1.87
CA SER A 103 -13.86 19.86 -2.59
C SER A 103 -12.60 20.60 -2.11
N PHE A 104 -12.66 21.42 -1.06
CA PHE A 104 -11.46 22.13 -0.63
C PHE A 104 -10.45 21.23 0.09
N PHE A 105 -10.93 20.27 0.88
CA PHE A 105 -10.03 19.32 1.55
C PHE A 105 -10.28 17.90 1.03
N PRO A 106 -9.26 17.25 0.43
CA PRO A 106 -9.40 15.91 -0.12
C PRO A 106 -9.57 14.86 0.99
N LEU A 107 -9.98 13.66 0.60
CA LEU A 107 -9.81 12.46 1.40
C LEU A 107 -8.33 12.23 1.63
N ASP A 108 -7.97 11.87 2.85
CA ASP A 108 -6.64 11.36 3.12
C ASP A 108 -6.62 9.83 2.96
N PRO A 109 -5.96 9.29 1.92
CA PRO A 109 -5.93 7.87 1.67
C PRO A 109 -5.17 7.07 2.75
N PHE A 110 -4.16 7.64 3.40
CA PHE A 110 -3.39 6.90 4.42
C PHE A 110 -4.25 6.66 5.66
N HIS A 111 -4.89 7.72 6.16
CA HIS A 111 -5.85 7.60 7.24
C HIS A 111 -7.05 6.74 6.84
N LEU A 112 -7.62 6.94 5.64
CA LEU A 112 -8.79 6.18 5.20
C LEU A 112 -8.50 4.68 5.11
N PHE A 113 -7.52 4.29 4.30
CA PHE A 113 -7.26 2.88 4.02
C PHE A 113 -6.57 2.17 5.19
N PHE A 114 -5.50 2.77 5.74
CA PHE A 114 -4.60 2.06 6.66
C PHE A 114 -4.91 2.30 8.12
N GLU A 115 -5.40 3.47 8.51
CA GLU A 115 -5.69 3.75 9.93
C GLU A 115 -7.17 3.63 10.31
N ASN A 116 -8.06 3.71 9.32
CA ASN A 116 -9.49 3.60 9.55
C ASN A 116 -10.04 2.25 9.11
N ILE A 117 -9.93 1.89 7.82
CA ILE A 117 -10.55 0.69 7.27
C ILE A 117 -9.84 -0.58 7.77
N MET A 118 -8.52 -0.68 7.60
CA MET A 118 -7.78 -1.88 7.98
C MET A 118 -7.93 -2.28 9.45
N PRO A 119 -7.76 -1.37 10.43
CA PRO A 119 -7.88 -1.74 11.83
C PRO A 119 -9.34 -2.06 12.18
N PHE A 120 -10.29 -1.43 11.51
CA PHE A 120 -11.71 -1.68 11.73
C PHE A 120 -12.16 -3.06 11.22
N ILE A 121 -11.71 -3.46 10.03
CA ILE A 121 -11.94 -4.82 9.51
C ILE A 121 -11.28 -5.86 10.43
N TRP A 122 -10.04 -5.63 10.85
CA TRP A 122 -9.36 -6.49 11.83
C TRP A 122 -10.14 -6.63 13.13
N ASP A 123 -10.65 -5.52 13.68
CA ASP A 123 -11.43 -5.54 14.92
C ASP A 123 -12.75 -6.30 14.74
N ILE A 124 -13.43 -6.15 13.58
CA ILE A 124 -14.62 -6.95 13.24
C ILE A 124 -14.28 -8.43 13.28
N TRP A 125 -13.24 -8.85 12.57
CA TRP A 125 -12.86 -10.26 12.49
C TRP A 125 -12.48 -10.87 13.84
N THR A 126 -11.84 -10.12 14.73
CA THR A 126 -11.19 -10.70 15.92
C THR A 126 -11.90 -10.42 17.26
N THR A 127 -12.60 -9.29 17.38
CA THR A 127 -13.12 -8.82 18.68
C THR A 127 -14.57 -8.35 18.65
N GLN A 128 -15.12 -8.05 17.47
CA GLN A 128 -16.46 -7.48 17.31
C GLN A 128 -17.39 -8.38 16.47
N SER A 129 -17.02 -9.64 16.31
CA SER A 129 -17.88 -10.70 15.77
C SER A 129 -17.99 -11.86 16.74
N THR A 130 -19.05 -12.64 16.60
CA THR A 130 -19.32 -13.83 17.41
C THR A 130 -19.01 -15.12 16.64
N PRO A 131 -18.73 -16.25 17.32
CA PRO A 131 -18.31 -17.50 16.66
C PRO A 131 -19.30 -18.11 15.65
N ASP A 132 -20.56 -17.71 15.69
CA ASP A 132 -21.59 -18.10 14.73
C ASP A 132 -21.55 -17.30 13.42
N GLU A 133 -20.73 -16.25 13.35
CA GLU A 133 -20.60 -15.40 12.16
C GLU A 133 -19.48 -15.85 11.23
N GLU A 134 -19.76 -15.85 9.93
CA GLU A 134 -18.78 -16.18 8.87
C GLU A 134 -17.52 -15.29 8.90
N VAL A 135 -17.65 -14.05 9.38
CA VAL A 135 -16.56 -13.07 9.49
C VAL A 135 -15.66 -13.29 10.72
N HIS A 136 -16.04 -14.21 11.62
CA HIS A 136 -15.34 -14.39 12.89
C HIS A 136 -14.07 -15.23 12.72
N LEU A 137 -12.95 -14.65 13.15
CA LEU A 137 -11.71 -15.37 13.37
C LEU A 137 -11.66 -15.81 14.82
N SER A 138 -11.60 -17.13 15.02
CA SER A 138 -11.35 -17.69 16.35
C SER A 138 -10.05 -17.12 16.93
N LYS A 139 -9.95 -17.10 18.26
CA LYS A 139 -8.75 -16.61 18.96
C LYS A 139 -7.48 -17.29 18.45
N ASP A 140 -7.52 -18.61 18.30
CA ASP A 140 -6.39 -19.40 17.83
C ASP A 140 -6.01 -19.06 16.37
N MET A 141 -6.99 -18.84 15.50
CA MET A 141 -6.76 -18.43 14.12
C MET A 141 -6.15 -17.02 14.06
N ALA A 142 -6.67 -16.08 14.84
CA ALA A 142 -6.15 -14.71 14.91
C ALA A 142 -4.71 -14.67 15.47
N GLU A 143 -4.42 -15.46 16.50
CA GLU A 143 -3.07 -15.61 17.06
C GLU A 143 -2.11 -16.21 16.03
N LYS A 144 -2.51 -17.29 15.36
CA LYS A 144 -1.72 -17.93 14.30
C LYS A 144 -1.45 -17.00 13.13
N LEU A 145 -2.47 -16.26 12.66
CA LEU A 145 -2.31 -15.24 11.62
C LEU A 145 -1.29 -14.20 12.08
N GLY A 146 -1.44 -13.70 13.31
CA GLY A 146 -0.51 -12.72 13.87
C GLY A 146 0.93 -13.20 13.94
N GLN A 147 1.14 -14.47 14.30
CA GLN A 147 2.46 -15.08 14.33
C GLN A 147 3.05 -15.23 12.93
N LEU A 148 2.26 -15.67 11.95
CA LEU A 148 2.69 -15.81 10.55
C LEU A 148 3.09 -14.46 9.92
N VAL A 149 2.45 -13.36 10.32
CA VAL A 149 2.88 -12.00 9.95
C VAL A 149 4.26 -11.68 10.52
N ALA A 150 4.47 -11.94 11.82
CA ALA A 150 5.74 -11.65 12.48
C ALA A 150 6.89 -12.48 11.91
N ASP A 151 6.64 -13.75 11.58
CA ASP A 151 7.63 -14.64 10.96
C ASP A 151 7.99 -14.18 9.54
N GLY A 152 7.01 -13.66 8.80
CA GLY A 152 7.18 -13.09 7.47
C GLY A 152 8.08 -11.86 7.40
N LYS A 153 8.40 -11.21 8.53
CA LYS A 153 9.30 -10.06 8.60
C LYS A 153 10.68 -10.36 7.99
N LYS A 154 11.20 -11.58 8.17
CA LYS A 154 12.56 -11.94 7.73
C LYS A 154 12.74 -11.90 6.22
N THR A 155 11.65 -12.08 5.48
CA THR A 155 11.65 -12.19 4.01
C THR A 155 10.93 -11.02 3.35
N LEU A 156 10.65 -9.96 4.10
CA LEU A 156 10.17 -8.67 3.60
C LEU A 156 11.36 -7.69 3.52
N PRO A 157 11.85 -7.34 2.33
CA PRO A 157 13.04 -6.53 2.15
C PRO A 157 12.94 -5.17 2.86
N PRO A 158 14.05 -4.63 3.41
CA PRO A 158 14.02 -3.34 4.10
C PRO A 158 13.48 -2.18 3.27
N VAL A 159 13.75 -2.20 1.96
CA VAL A 159 13.28 -1.20 0.99
C VAL A 159 11.75 -1.15 0.84
N PHE A 160 11.00 -2.08 1.44
CA PHE A 160 9.53 -2.08 1.39
C PHE A 160 8.92 -1.22 2.49
N CYS A 161 9.33 -1.46 3.74
CA CYS A 161 8.88 -0.75 4.93
C CYS A 161 9.71 -1.16 6.15
N GLY A 162 9.43 -0.54 7.30
CA GLY A 162 9.94 -0.99 8.60
C GLY A 162 9.49 -2.40 8.99
N PRO A 163 10.05 -2.99 10.07
CA PRO A 163 9.58 -4.25 10.64
C PRO A 163 8.06 -4.28 10.89
N VAL A 164 7.39 -5.31 10.35
CA VAL A 164 5.95 -5.56 10.57
C VAL A 164 5.79 -6.47 11.78
N ARG A 165 5.03 -6.02 12.78
CA ARG A 165 4.83 -6.74 14.05
C ARG A 165 3.56 -7.60 13.99
N ASN A 166 3.43 -8.51 14.96
CA ASN A 166 2.23 -9.33 15.14
C ASN A 166 0.99 -8.44 15.42
N PRO A 167 -0.03 -8.38 14.53
CA PRO A 167 -1.24 -7.58 14.76
C PRO A 167 -2.07 -8.04 15.95
N HIS A 168 -2.16 -9.35 16.21
CA HIS A 168 -2.89 -9.90 17.36
C HIS A 168 -2.34 -9.37 18.69
N LEU A 169 -1.02 -9.27 18.83
CA LEU A 169 -0.37 -8.76 20.04
C LEU A 169 -0.27 -7.24 20.09
N LYS A 170 -0.21 -6.56 18.93
CA LYS A 170 0.15 -5.14 18.86
C LYS A 170 -0.98 -4.20 18.45
N ARG A 171 -2.14 -4.72 18.04
CA ARG A 171 -3.32 -3.91 17.67
C ARG A 171 -3.66 -2.81 18.68
N GLN A 172 -3.53 -3.08 19.98
CA GLN A 172 -3.85 -2.15 21.07
C GLN A 172 -2.67 -1.28 21.55
N SER A 173 -1.49 -1.41 20.94
CA SER A 173 -0.25 -0.69 21.35
C SER A 173 0.34 0.12 20.19
N GLN A 174 -0.51 0.90 19.51
CA GLN A 174 -0.13 1.77 18.38
C GLN A 174 0.51 0.97 17.22
N TYR A 175 -0.32 0.16 16.56
CA TYR A 175 0.05 -0.48 15.30
C TYR A 175 0.08 0.58 14.18
N LYS A 176 1.20 0.71 13.49
CA LYS A 176 1.49 1.84 12.60
C LYS A 176 0.82 1.70 11.23
N ALA A 177 0.61 2.82 10.54
CA ALA A 177 0.01 2.84 9.21
C ALA A 177 0.75 1.94 8.20
N TYR A 178 2.08 1.93 8.19
CA TYR A 178 2.86 1.06 7.28
C TYR A 178 2.68 -0.43 7.59
N GLU A 179 2.36 -0.79 8.84
CA GLU A 179 2.12 -2.19 9.21
C GLU A 179 0.73 -2.62 8.76
N TRP A 180 -0.28 -1.74 8.86
CA TRP A 180 -1.60 -1.96 8.26
C TRP A 180 -1.56 -2.08 6.74
N MET A 181 -0.72 -1.25 6.10
CA MET A 181 -0.42 -1.33 4.68
C MET A 181 0.19 -2.70 4.32
N ALA A 182 1.15 -3.18 5.12
CA ALA A 182 1.75 -4.49 4.91
C ALA A 182 0.73 -5.64 5.06
N LEU A 183 -0.17 -5.55 6.03
CA LEU A 183 -1.27 -6.50 6.18
C LEU A 183 -2.15 -6.52 4.93
N LEU A 184 -2.55 -5.34 4.43
CA LEU A 184 -3.42 -5.19 3.27
C LEU A 184 -2.78 -5.79 2.00
N TYR A 185 -1.55 -5.38 1.66
CA TYR A 185 -0.95 -5.76 0.38
C TYR A 185 -0.26 -7.12 0.38
N TRP A 186 0.25 -7.58 1.53
CA TRP A 186 1.20 -8.70 1.55
C TRP A 186 0.80 -9.89 2.40
N TYR A 187 0.01 -9.71 3.46
CA TYR A 187 -0.13 -10.78 4.45
C TYR A 187 -1.55 -11.34 4.57
N ILE A 188 -2.60 -10.52 4.60
CA ILE A 188 -3.95 -11.02 4.88
C ILE A 188 -4.41 -12.03 3.82
N LEU A 189 -4.25 -11.75 2.53
CA LEU A 189 -4.68 -12.68 1.49
C LEU A 189 -3.84 -13.98 1.46
N PRO A 190 -2.49 -13.94 1.41
CA PRO A 190 -1.69 -15.17 1.49
C PRO A 190 -1.96 -16.01 2.73
N ILE A 191 -1.95 -15.39 3.91
CA ILE A 191 -2.16 -16.10 5.18
C ILE A 191 -3.58 -16.62 5.26
N GLY A 192 -4.56 -15.82 4.88
CA GLY A 192 -5.96 -16.23 4.91
C GLY A 192 -6.27 -17.42 4.00
N ILE A 193 -5.64 -17.50 2.82
CA ILE A 193 -5.75 -18.67 1.93
C ILE A 193 -5.20 -19.93 2.62
N GLU A 194 -4.04 -19.85 3.27
CA GLU A 194 -3.39 -21.00 3.91
C GLU A 194 -4.00 -21.39 5.26
N LEU A 195 -4.69 -20.44 5.92
CA LEU A 195 -5.47 -20.69 7.14
C LEU A 195 -6.94 -21.03 6.84
N GLU A 196 -7.31 -21.13 5.57
CA GLU A 196 -8.68 -21.46 5.13
C GLU A 196 -9.73 -20.53 5.75
N MET A 197 -9.43 -19.23 5.81
CA MET A 197 -10.42 -18.20 6.18
C MET A 197 -11.62 -18.28 5.23
N GLU A 198 -12.79 -17.88 5.73
CA GLU A 198 -14.03 -17.97 4.97
C GLU A 198 -13.90 -17.29 3.59
N SER A 199 -14.36 -18.00 2.56
CA SER A 199 -14.14 -17.67 1.17
C SER A 199 -14.79 -16.35 0.73
N SER A 200 -16.00 -16.04 1.22
CA SER A 200 -16.70 -14.79 0.97
C SER A 200 -16.00 -13.59 1.62
N VAL A 201 -15.47 -13.77 2.83
CA VAL A 201 -14.66 -12.77 3.55
C VAL A 201 -13.38 -12.46 2.77
N LEU A 202 -12.64 -13.50 2.35
CA LEU A 202 -11.43 -13.30 1.55
C LEU A 202 -11.72 -12.71 0.17
N ARG A 203 -12.80 -13.13 -0.51
CA ARG A 203 -13.22 -12.55 -1.80
C ARG A 203 -13.58 -11.07 -1.67
N ASN A 204 -14.30 -10.69 -0.62
CA ASN A 204 -14.65 -9.30 -0.36
C ASN A 204 -13.39 -8.47 -0.02
N PHE A 205 -12.50 -9.00 0.84
CA PHE A 205 -11.24 -8.35 1.17
C PHE A 205 -10.33 -8.20 -0.06
N ALA A 206 -10.29 -9.18 -0.97
CA ALA A 206 -9.53 -9.08 -2.21
C ALA A 206 -9.98 -7.91 -3.10
N LYS A 207 -11.30 -7.64 -3.16
CA LYS A 207 -11.83 -6.45 -3.86
C LYS A 207 -11.37 -5.15 -3.20
N LEU A 208 -11.33 -5.10 -1.86
CA LEU A 208 -10.77 -3.95 -1.15
C LEU A 208 -9.30 -3.74 -1.53
N VAL A 209 -8.48 -4.80 -1.57
CA VAL A 209 -7.07 -4.71 -1.97
C VAL A 209 -6.95 -4.13 -3.38
N GLU A 210 -7.77 -4.59 -4.35
CA GLU A 210 -7.78 -4.05 -5.71
C GLU A 210 -8.19 -2.57 -5.78
N ILE A 211 -9.20 -2.17 -5.00
CA ILE A 211 -9.65 -0.77 -4.92
C ILE A 211 -8.52 0.12 -4.40
N VAL A 212 -7.88 -0.30 -3.30
CA VAL A 212 -6.81 0.45 -2.66
C VAL A 212 -5.57 0.50 -3.54
N ASP A 213 -5.16 -0.61 -4.17
CA ASP A 213 -4.03 -0.68 -5.11
C ASP A 213 -4.25 0.26 -6.31
N PHE A 214 -5.45 0.25 -6.90
CA PHE A 214 -5.78 1.16 -8.00
C PHE A 214 -5.66 2.63 -7.57
N ALA A 215 -6.25 2.97 -6.42
CA ALA A 215 -6.32 4.33 -5.92
C ALA A 215 -4.96 4.87 -5.44
N MET A 216 -4.10 3.99 -4.93
CA MET A 216 -2.78 4.33 -4.41
C MET A 216 -1.67 4.26 -5.46
N THR A 217 -1.91 3.65 -6.62
CA THR A 217 -0.96 3.66 -7.73
C THR A 217 -0.88 5.05 -8.36
N ILE A 218 0.32 5.65 -8.39
CA ILE A 218 0.57 6.92 -9.08
C ILE A 218 0.66 6.65 -10.58
N LYS A 219 -0.48 6.73 -11.26
CA LYS A 219 -0.58 6.58 -12.72
C LYS A 219 -1.71 7.49 -13.22
N PRO A 220 -1.55 8.16 -14.38
CA PRO A 220 -2.68 8.78 -15.06
C PRO A 220 -3.80 7.77 -15.29
N ARG A 221 -5.05 8.17 -15.02
CA ARG A 221 -6.24 7.33 -15.19
C ARG A 221 -7.17 7.94 -16.22
N SER A 222 -7.68 7.12 -17.14
CA SER A 222 -8.77 7.52 -18.03
C SER A 222 -10.10 7.57 -17.28
N GLU A 223 -11.10 8.25 -17.84
CA GLU A 223 -12.45 8.26 -17.26
C GLU A 223 -13.06 6.85 -17.19
N ASP A 224 -12.81 6.00 -18.20
CA ASP A 224 -13.24 4.60 -18.19
C ASP A 224 -12.61 3.81 -17.03
N GLU A 225 -11.31 3.99 -16.77
CA GLU A 225 -10.63 3.37 -15.62
C GLU A 225 -11.25 3.85 -14.29
N ILE A 226 -11.62 5.13 -14.19
CA ILE A 226 -12.25 5.69 -12.99
C ILE A 226 -13.69 5.17 -12.83
N GLN A 227 -14.44 5.03 -13.92
CA GLN A 227 -15.79 4.45 -13.90
C GLN A 227 -15.74 2.97 -13.49
N ASP A 228 -14.75 2.22 -13.96
CA ASP A 228 -14.56 0.83 -13.53
C ASP A 228 -14.16 0.73 -12.07
N LEU A 229 -13.39 1.69 -11.54
CA LEU A 229 -13.15 1.80 -10.09
C LEU A 229 -14.46 2.02 -9.33
N GLN A 230 -15.34 2.93 -9.80
CA GLN A 230 -16.65 3.16 -9.17
C GLN A 230 -17.47 1.86 -9.09
N LYS A 231 -17.56 1.11 -10.20
CA LYS A 231 -18.26 -0.18 -10.24
C LYS A 231 -17.67 -1.18 -9.23
N ARG A 232 -16.34 -1.27 -9.13
CA ARG A 232 -15.66 -2.16 -8.17
C ARG A 232 -15.98 -1.77 -6.73
N ILE A 233 -15.99 -0.49 -6.40
CA ILE A 233 -16.34 0.03 -5.07
C ILE A 233 -17.80 -0.28 -4.75
N ASN A 234 -18.72 -0.05 -5.70
CA ASN A 234 -20.13 -0.36 -5.52
C ASN A 234 -20.34 -1.84 -5.21
N HIS A 235 -19.73 -2.73 -6.00
CA HIS A 235 -19.79 -4.17 -5.77
C HIS A 235 -19.17 -4.56 -4.42
N PHE A 236 -18.03 -3.99 -4.05
CA PHE A 236 -17.41 -4.23 -2.75
C PHE A 236 -18.34 -3.86 -1.60
N LEU A 237 -18.99 -2.68 -1.64
CA LEU A 237 -19.86 -2.21 -0.56
C LEU A 237 -21.14 -3.05 -0.46
N ILE A 238 -21.73 -3.46 -1.60
CA ILE A 238 -22.90 -4.34 -1.62
C ILE A 238 -22.57 -5.70 -1.01
N GLU A 239 -21.47 -6.33 -1.45
CA GLU A 239 -21.01 -7.60 -0.87
C GLU A 239 -20.61 -7.46 0.60
N TYR A 240 -20.00 -6.33 0.97
CA TYR A 240 -19.64 -6.05 2.36
C TYR A 240 -20.89 -6.05 3.25
N GLU A 241 -21.98 -5.42 2.83
CA GLU A 241 -23.24 -5.47 3.58
C GLU A 241 -23.81 -6.89 3.69
N GLN A 242 -23.75 -7.66 2.60
CA GLN A 242 -24.23 -9.04 2.61
C GLN A 242 -23.45 -9.91 3.60
N VAL A 243 -22.11 -9.85 3.55
CA VAL A 243 -21.21 -10.68 4.36
C VAL A 243 -21.13 -10.21 5.81
N TYR A 244 -21.05 -8.89 6.05
CA TYR A 244 -20.78 -8.34 7.37
C TYR A 244 -22.02 -7.92 8.15
N VAL A 245 -23.16 -7.67 7.49
CA VAL A 245 -24.40 -7.21 8.15
C VAL A 245 -25.54 -8.20 7.96
N GLY A 246 -25.73 -8.72 6.75
CA GLY A 246 -26.87 -9.57 6.41
C GLY A 246 -28.21 -8.87 6.69
N ASN A 247 -29.19 -9.62 7.20
CA ASN A 247 -30.51 -9.08 7.56
C ASN A 247 -30.61 -8.62 9.03
N ASP A 248 -29.49 -8.49 9.74
CA ASP A 248 -29.48 -8.15 11.16
C ASP A 248 -29.30 -6.63 11.39
N PRO A 249 -30.35 -5.93 11.88
CA PRO A 249 -30.29 -4.51 12.18
C PRO A 249 -29.40 -4.18 13.38
N GLU A 250 -28.89 -5.15 14.14
CA GLU A 250 -27.88 -4.88 15.16
C GLU A 250 -26.49 -4.76 14.54
N LYS A 251 -26.21 -5.42 13.41
CA LYS A 251 -24.87 -5.46 12.78
C LYS A 251 -24.53 -4.27 11.88
N ILE A 252 -25.51 -3.44 11.53
CA ILE A 252 -25.34 -2.20 10.72
C ILE A 252 -24.26 -1.28 11.28
N TRP A 253 -23.89 -1.38 12.57
CA TRP A 253 -22.78 -0.61 13.10
C TRP A 253 -21.45 -0.84 12.36
N ARG A 254 -21.33 -1.95 11.62
CA ARG A 254 -20.22 -2.28 10.71
C ARG A 254 -20.17 -1.38 9.47
N CYS A 255 -21.28 -0.79 9.05
CA CYS A 255 -21.32 0.19 7.96
C CYS A 255 -20.95 1.60 8.45
N ARG A 256 -19.75 1.78 9.02
CA ARG A 256 -19.29 3.11 9.48
C ARG A 256 -18.94 4.01 8.30
N LEU A 257 -18.97 5.32 8.55
CA LEU A 257 -18.60 6.34 7.55
C LEU A 257 -17.24 6.07 6.89
N ARG A 258 -16.26 5.53 7.63
CA ARG A 258 -14.94 5.16 7.08
C ARG A 258 -14.99 4.11 5.96
N ILE A 259 -15.94 3.18 6.01
CA ILE A 259 -16.14 2.19 4.93
C ILE A 259 -16.86 2.87 3.77
N PHE A 260 -17.93 3.62 4.09
CA PHE A 260 -18.73 4.32 3.09
C PHE A 260 -17.91 5.36 2.28
N GLN A 261 -16.93 6.01 2.90
CA GLN A 261 -16.06 7.00 2.26
C GLN A 261 -15.31 6.48 1.03
N LEU A 262 -15.19 5.16 0.86
CA LEU A 262 -14.68 4.56 -0.37
C LEU A 262 -15.44 5.05 -1.61
N VAL A 263 -16.76 5.26 -1.51
CA VAL A 263 -17.59 5.69 -2.65
C VAL A 263 -17.16 7.04 -3.25
N HIS A 264 -16.44 7.85 -2.46
CA HIS A 264 -15.96 9.17 -2.89
C HIS A 264 -14.58 9.11 -3.54
N VAL A 265 -13.87 7.98 -3.48
CA VAL A 265 -12.52 7.85 -4.06
C VAL A 265 -12.49 8.20 -5.55
N PRO A 266 -13.39 7.68 -6.42
CA PRO A 266 -13.39 8.03 -7.85
C PRO A 266 -13.60 9.52 -8.09
N MET A 267 -14.54 10.15 -7.35
CA MET A 267 -14.79 11.58 -7.42
C MET A 267 -13.55 12.41 -7.02
N HIS A 268 -12.83 11.98 -5.99
CA HIS A 268 -11.58 12.65 -5.58
C HIS A 268 -10.47 12.48 -6.62
N ILE A 269 -10.40 11.33 -7.30
CA ILE A 269 -9.46 11.16 -8.41
C ILE A 269 -9.78 12.14 -9.54
N ARG A 270 -11.06 12.35 -9.86
CA ARG A 270 -11.48 13.36 -10.86
C ARG A 270 -11.13 14.78 -10.45
N TRP A 271 -11.28 15.11 -9.16
CA TRP A 271 -11.02 16.47 -8.66
C TRP A 271 -9.54 16.83 -8.56
N TYR A 272 -8.69 15.89 -8.14
CA TYR A 272 -7.30 16.20 -7.76
C TYR A 272 -6.24 15.34 -8.48
N GLY A 273 -6.66 14.39 -9.32
CA GLY A 273 -5.76 13.39 -9.87
C GLY A 273 -5.39 12.32 -8.84
N SER A 274 -4.12 11.98 -8.70
CA SER A 274 -3.73 10.93 -7.75
C SER A 274 -4.01 11.35 -6.30
N ILE A 275 -4.95 10.67 -5.64
CA ILE A 275 -5.28 10.92 -4.23
C ILE A 275 -4.06 10.69 -3.31
N ARG A 276 -3.10 9.87 -3.76
CA ARG A 276 -1.87 9.61 -3.02
C ARG A 276 -0.92 10.80 -3.03
N LEU A 277 -0.76 11.46 -4.17
CA LEU A 277 0.06 12.68 -4.26
C LEU A 277 -0.57 13.82 -3.45
N GLY A 278 -1.90 13.95 -3.50
CA GLY A 278 -2.66 14.92 -2.71
C GLY A 278 -2.89 14.56 -1.24
N SER A 279 -2.22 13.53 -0.70
CA SER A 279 -2.41 13.07 0.67
C SER A 279 -1.75 14.00 1.71
N GLN A 280 -2.24 13.95 2.95
CA GLN A 280 -1.65 14.70 4.06
C GLN A 280 -0.24 14.21 4.38
N ALA A 281 0.07 12.93 4.12
CA ALA A 281 1.41 12.38 4.32
C ALA A 281 2.49 13.13 3.53
N THR A 282 2.16 13.69 2.36
CA THR A 282 3.08 14.55 1.58
C THR A 282 3.40 15.85 2.33
N VAL A 283 2.38 16.43 2.98
CA VAL A 283 2.51 17.65 3.79
C VAL A 283 3.29 17.36 5.07
N GLU A 284 2.95 16.28 5.78
CA GLU A 284 3.65 15.84 7.00
C GLU A 284 5.12 15.56 6.73
N ARG A 285 5.46 14.90 5.62
CA ARG A 285 6.85 14.67 5.21
C ARG A 285 7.58 15.99 4.93
N THR A 286 6.94 16.91 4.20
CA THR A 286 7.53 18.24 3.91
C THR A 286 7.82 18.99 5.21
N ILE A 287 6.92 18.92 6.20
CA ILE A 287 7.12 19.51 7.53
C ILE A 287 8.28 18.83 8.26
N GLY A 288 8.34 17.50 8.24
CA GLY A 288 9.42 16.73 8.86
C GLY A 288 10.79 17.02 8.25
N GLU A 289 10.89 17.08 6.91
CA GLU A 289 12.11 17.48 6.20
C GLU A 289 12.56 18.88 6.60
N ALA A 290 11.62 19.84 6.63
CA ALA A 290 11.91 21.20 7.04
C ALA A 290 12.45 21.23 8.47
N GLY A 291 11.86 20.46 9.39
CA GLY A 291 12.33 20.31 10.76
C GLY A 291 13.80 19.89 10.86
N HIS A 292 14.23 18.89 10.08
CA HIS A 292 15.62 18.41 10.07
C HIS A 292 16.63 19.41 9.49
N LYS A 293 16.18 20.29 8.58
CA LYS A 293 17.03 21.29 7.90
C LYS A 293 17.17 22.60 8.67
N ILE A 294 16.44 22.78 9.78
CA ILE A 294 16.62 23.96 10.64
C ILE A 294 17.93 23.79 11.41
N HIS A 295 18.95 24.52 10.97
CA HIS A 295 20.25 24.53 11.65
C HIS A 295 20.38 25.72 12.63
N SER A 296 19.51 26.73 12.53
CA SER A 296 19.55 27.92 13.40
C SER A 296 18.67 27.76 14.65
N THR A 297 19.31 27.77 15.82
CA THR A 297 18.62 27.82 17.12
C THR A 297 18.15 29.22 17.51
N LYS A 298 18.78 30.27 16.97
CA LYS A 298 18.48 31.69 17.29
C LYS A 298 17.29 32.24 16.50
N SER A 299 17.11 31.80 15.25
CA SER A 299 16.04 32.30 14.37
C SER A 299 15.52 31.20 13.45
N PRO A 300 14.90 30.14 14.01
CA PRO A 300 14.51 28.95 13.27
C PRO A 300 13.50 29.25 12.15
N PHE A 301 12.55 30.17 12.38
CA PHE A 301 11.53 30.52 11.40
C PHE A 301 12.08 31.26 10.18
N ALA A 302 13.03 32.17 10.37
CA ALA A 302 13.66 32.88 9.25
C ALA A 302 14.52 31.94 8.40
N ASN A 303 15.27 31.03 9.05
CA ASN A 303 16.04 30.01 8.36
C ASN A 303 15.14 29.06 7.55
N MET A 304 14.02 28.61 8.15
CA MET A 304 13.01 27.80 7.48
C MET A 304 12.40 28.52 6.27
N ALA A 305 12.04 29.80 6.41
CA ALA A 305 11.45 30.59 5.33
C ALA A 305 12.41 30.70 4.13
N ASN A 306 13.70 30.91 4.38
CA ASN A 306 14.71 30.96 3.31
C ASN A 306 14.88 29.61 2.60
N ILE A 307 14.92 28.50 3.36
CA ILE A 307 15.02 27.15 2.78
C ILE A 307 13.83 26.87 1.85
N PHE A 308 12.61 27.20 2.28
CA PHE A 308 11.43 27.04 1.45
C PHE A 308 11.45 27.96 0.24
N TYR A 309 11.83 29.23 0.41
CA TYR A 309 11.93 30.19 -0.68
C TYR A 309 12.90 29.72 -1.76
N GLU A 310 14.10 29.27 -1.38
CA GLU A 310 15.10 28.74 -2.32
C GLU A 310 14.60 27.47 -3.03
N LYS A 311 14.01 26.51 -2.30
CA LYS A 311 13.48 25.28 -2.89
C LYS A 311 12.36 25.57 -3.90
N GLU A 312 11.42 26.44 -3.55
CA GLU A 312 10.31 26.81 -4.44
C GLU A 312 10.77 27.68 -5.61
N LEU A 313 11.79 28.54 -5.43
CA LEU A 313 12.41 29.28 -6.52
C LEU A 313 13.06 28.34 -7.53
N ILE A 314 13.81 27.33 -7.07
CA ILE A 314 14.43 26.32 -7.94
C ILE A 314 13.36 25.53 -8.69
N LYS A 315 12.31 25.06 -8.00
CA LYS A 315 11.19 24.36 -8.64
C LYS A 315 10.51 25.22 -9.70
N ALA A 316 10.22 26.48 -9.40
CA ALA A 316 9.64 27.42 -10.36
C ALA A 316 10.57 27.61 -11.57
N LEU A 317 11.87 27.80 -11.34
CA LEU A 317 12.87 27.93 -12.41
C LEU A 317 12.92 26.68 -13.30
N ILE A 318 12.88 25.47 -12.72
CA ILE A 318 12.86 24.21 -13.48
C ILE A 318 11.55 24.06 -14.27
N LEU A 319 10.41 24.49 -13.71
CA LEU A 319 9.13 24.48 -14.42
C LEU A 319 9.13 25.43 -15.64
N TYR A 320 9.73 26.62 -15.52
CA TYR A 320 9.86 27.57 -16.63
C TYR A 320 10.96 27.19 -17.63
N TYR A 321 12.05 26.60 -17.13
CA TYR A 321 13.23 26.24 -17.90
C TYR A 321 13.66 24.79 -17.63
N PRO A 322 12.92 23.79 -18.16
CA PRO A 322 13.19 22.37 -17.89
C PRO A 322 14.61 21.93 -18.29
N GLN A 323 15.29 22.67 -19.17
CA GLN A 323 16.68 22.42 -19.56
C GLN A 323 17.70 22.65 -18.44
N LEU A 324 17.33 23.36 -17.37
CA LEU A 324 18.20 23.59 -16.21
C LEU A 324 18.23 22.38 -15.25
N GLU A 325 17.29 21.45 -15.40
CA GLU A 325 17.26 20.24 -14.59
C GLU A 325 18.47 19.36 -14.95
N SER A 326 19.39 19.16 -14.00
CA SER A 326 20.46 18.19 -14.18
C SER A 326 19.83 16.79 -14.17
N LYS A 327 19.59 16.23 -15.36
CA LYS A 327 19.20 14.82 -15.47
C LYS A 327 20.39 14.01 -14.99
N GLN A 328 20.39 13.59 -13.71
CA GLN A 328 21.17 12.43 -13.32
C GLN A 328 20.64 11.29 -14.17
N MET A 329 21.36 10.98 -15.26
CA MET A 329 20.97 9.85 -16.09
C MET A 329 20.96 8.62 -15.19
N PRO A 330 19.84 7.88 -15.10
CA PRO A 330 19.82 6.62 -14.40
C PRO A 330 21.01 5.80 -14.89
N ARG A 331 21.81 5.24 -13.99
CA ARG A 331 22.88 4.33 -14.39
C ARG A 331 22.21 3.14 -15.07
N ASN A 332 22.18 3.16 -16.41
CA ASN A 332 21.41 2.22 -17.23
C ASN A 332 21.89 0.76 -17.14
N ARG A 333 22.96 0.46 -16.40
CA ARG A 333 23.54 -0.89 -16.33
C ARG A 333 23.63 -1.38 -14.88
N PRO A 334 23.16 -2.60 -14.59
CA PRO A 334 23.34 -3.22 -13.29
C PRO A 334 24.82 -3.34 -12.91
N ILE A 335 25.14 -3.03 -11.66
CA ILE A 335 26.52 -3.06 -11.13
C ILE A 335 26.66 -4.21 -10.15
N LEU A 336 27.60 -5.13 -10.42
CA LEU A 336 27.94 -6.21 -9.49
C LEU A 336 28.97 -5.73 -8.47
N PHE A 337 28.74 -6.03 -7.19
CA PHE A 337 29.65 -5.70 -6.11
C PHE A 337 29.60 -6.75 -4.98
N GLY A 338 30.47 -6.61 -3.97
CA GLY A 338 30.69 -7.68 -3.00
C GLY A 338 31.30 -8.92 -3.67
N LYS A 339 32.48 -8.73 -4.30
CA LYS A 339 33.20 -9.78 -5.02
C LYS A 339 33.63 -10.88 -4.06
N ILE A 340 33.34 -12.13 -4.41
CA ILE A 340 33.69 -13.33 -3.66
C ILE A 340 34.64 -14.17 -4.51
N LYS A 341 35.81 -14.48 -3.95
CA LYS A 341 36.82 -15.32 -4.60
C LYS A 341 36.30 -16.76 -4.70
N ILE A 342 36.50 -17.38 -5.86
CA ILE A 342 36.23 -18.80 -6.09
C ILE A 342 37.46 -19.60 -5.64
N MET A 343 37.26 -20.59 -4.77
CA MET A 343 38.32 -21.48 -4.33
C MET A 343 38.44 -22.69 -5.28
N ALA A 344 39.67 -23.20 -5.48
CA ALA A 344 39.92 -24.31 -6.40
C ALA A 344 39.10 -25.57 -6.07
N MET A 345 38.79 -25.79 -4.80
CA MET A 345 37.93 -26.90 -4.35
C MET A 345 36.49 -26.78 -4.86
N GLU A 346 35.93 -25.57 -4.97
CA GLU A 346 34.54 -25.33 -5.40
C GLU A 346 34.34 -25.59 -6.90
N VAL A 347 35.42 -25.68 -7.67
CA VAL A 347 35.40 -25.90 -9.12
C VAL A 347 35.32 -27.40 -9.46
N LYS A 348 35.46 -28.29 -8.48
CA LYS A 348 35.42 -29.73 -8.68
C LYS A 348 34.01 -30.21 -9.05
N GLU A 349 33.93 -31.25 -9.86
CA GLU A 349 32.67 -31.89 -10.22
C GLU A 349 31.93 -32.37 -8.96
N GLY A 350 30.63 -32.08 -8.88
CA GLY A 350 29.78 -32.34 -7.72
C GLY A 350 29.61 -31.17 -6.76
N GLU A 351 30.44 -30.13 -6.85
CA GLU A 351 30.28 -28.93 -6.03
C GLU A 351 29.18 -28.00 -6.55
N PRO A 352 28.47 -27.24 -5.67
CA PRO A 352 27.40 -26.35 -6.10
C PRO A 352 27.82 -25.34 -7.18
N LEU A 353 29.04 -24.79 -7.08
CA LEU A 353 29.56 -23.84 -8.06
C LEU A 353 29.78 -24.48 -9.43
N TYR A 354 30.26 -25.73 -9.49
CA TYR A 354 30.44 -26.45 -10.77
C TYR A 354 29.13 -26.53 -11.56
N HIS A 355 28.04 -26.90 -10.89
CA HIS A 355 26.71 -26.94 -11.52
C HIS A 355 26.18 -25.56 -11.92
N GLN A 356 26.48 -24.51 -11.15
CA GLN A 356 26.16 -23.14 -11.53
C GLN A 356 26.89 -22.71 -12.81
N VAL A 357 28.19 -22.98 -12.91
CA VAL A 357 28.98 -22.67 -14.11
C VAL A 357 28.50 -23.51 -15.30
N GLN A 358 28.17 -24.78 -15.08
CA GLN A 358 27.62 -25.65 -16.12
C GLN A 358 26.32 -25.09 -16.70
N GLU A 359 25.42 -24.62 -15.85
CA GLU A 359 24.15 -24.02 -16.28
C GLU A 359 24.37 -22.69 -17.04
N ILE A 360 25.37 -21.89 -16.64
CA ILE A 360 25.77 -20.68 -17.37
C ILE A 360 26.22 -21.04 -18.78
N PHE A 361 27.10 -22.05 -18.94
CA PHE A 361 27.56 -22.49 -20.26
C PHE A 361 26.44 -23.06 -21.14
N ARG A 362 25.42 -23.66 -20.53
CA ARG A 362 24.25 -24.17 -21.25
C ARG A 362 23.35 -23.04 -21.76
N THR A 363 23.20 -21.97 -20.97
CA THR A 363 22.22 -20.92 -21.23
C THR A 363 22.80 -19.74 -22.01
N VAL A 364 24.01 -19.29 -21.67
CA VAL A 364 24.65 -18.13 -22.28
C VAL A 364 25.30 -18.52 -23.61
N LYS A 365 24.80 -17.92 -24.70
CA LYS A 365 25.30 -18.18 -26.05
C LYS A 365 26.72 -17.66 -26.23
N GLY A 366 27.51 -18.32 -27.08
CA GLY A 366 28.86 -17.84 -27.46
C GLY A 366 29.99 -18.24 -26.50
N LEU A 367 29.72 -18.99 -25.42
CA LEU A 367 30.77 -19.43 -24.48
C LEU A 367 31.66 -20.55 -25.02
N GLY A 368 31.15 -21.41 -25.89
CA GLY A 368 31.91 -22.54 -26.46
C GLY A 368 31.80 -23.80 -25.59
N ARG A 369 32.85 -24.64 -25.58
CA ARG A 369 32.89 -25.87 -24.76
C ARG A 369 32.93 -25.51 -23.28
N PHE A 370 32.20 -26.27 -22.45
CA PHE A 370 32.20 -26.12 -21.00
C PHE A 370 33.61 -26.16 -20.42
N ASP A 371 33.95 -25.12 -19.65
CA ASP A 371 35.18 -25.00 -18.88
C ASP A 371 34.85 -24.44 -17.48
N PRO A 372 34.97 -25.25 -16.42
CA PRO A 372 34.63 -24.83 -15.06
C PRO A 372 35.59 -23.78 -14.49
N THR A 373 36.79 -23.61 -15.08
CA THR A 373 37.81 -22.65 -14.63
C THR A 373 37.72 -21.27 -15.29
N SER A 374 36.90 -21.15 -16.34
CA SER A 374 36.73 -19.93 -17.14
C SER A 374 36.18 -18.74 -16.35
N ILE A 375 35.48 -19.00 -15.24
CA ILE A 375 34.89 -17.98 -14.36
C ILE A 375 35.72 -17.91 -13.08
N ASN A 376 36.42 -16.80 -12.89
CA ASN A 376 37.37 -16.62 -11.78
C ASN A 376 36.81 -15.83 -10.59
N SER A 377 35.57 -15.36 -10.67
CA SER A 377 34.94 -14.55 -9.63
C SER A 377 33.42 -14.68 -9.68
N ARG A 378 32.80 -14.57 -8.51
CA ARG A 378 31.35 -14.42 -8.35
C ARG A 378 31.06 -13.22 -7.45
N TRP A 379 29.85 -12.71 -7.47
CA TRP A 379 29.45 -11.53 -6.70
C TRP A 379 28.25 -11.85 -5.82
N GLY A 380 28.23 -11.25 -4.63
CA GLY A 380 27.17 -11.40 -3.65
C GLY A 380 26.03 -10.40 -3.80
N LYS A 381 26.27 -9.24 -4.43
CA LYS A 381 25.27 -8.17 -4.54
C LYS A 381 25.24 -7.61 -5.96
N CYS A 382 24.05 -7.17 -6.36
CA CYS A 382 23.84 -6.42 -7.59
C CYS A 382 22.99 -5.18 -7.31
N ARG A 383 23.47 -4.01 -7.73
CA ARG A 383 22.65 -2.80 -7.83
C ARG A 383 21.95 -2.83 -9.19
N LEU A 384 20.62 -3.01 -9.17
CA LEU A 384 19.78 -3.12 -10.35
C LEU A 384 19.66 -1.76 -11.07
N SER A 385 19.11 -1.77 -12.28
CA SER A 385 18.91 -0.55 -13.09
C SER A 385 18.00 0.49 -12.43
N ASN A 386 17.12 0.06 -11.52
CA ASN A 386 16.27 0.95 -10.72
C ASN A 386 16.95 1.47 -9.42
N GLY A 387 18.24 1.21 -9.24
CA GLY A 387 19.04 1.62 -8.08
C GLY A 387 18.92 0.72 -6.85
N ILE A 388 17.95 -0.21 -6.81
CA ILE A 388 17.73 -1.10 -5.67
C ILE A 388 18.79 -2.20 -5.67
N VAL A 389 19.28 -2.56 -4.47
CA VAL A 389 20.27 -3.63 -4.31
C VAL A 389 19.61 -4.98 -4.06
N LEU A 390 19.77 -5.90 -5.01
CA LEU A 390 19.49 -7.32 -4.87
C LEU A 390 20.71 -8.04 -4.27
N SER A 391 20.52 -8.79 -3.20
CA SER A 391 21.56 -9.68 -2.65
C SER A 391 21.47 -11.08 -3.27
N SER A 392 22.47 -11.90 -3.03
CA SER A 392 22.42 -13.33 -3.32
C SER A 392 22.30 -14.14 -2.02
N ALA A 393 21.67 -15.32 -2.10
CA ALA A 393 21.56 -16.24 -0.97
C ALA A 393 22.94 -16.61 -0.40
N LEU A 394 23.97 -16.69 -1.25
CA LEU A 394 25.36 -16.87 -0.82
C LEU A 394 25.81 -15.75 0.12
N SER A 395 25.59 -14.49 -0.27
CA SER A 395 26.01 -13.34 0.52
C SER A 395 25.25 -13.22 1.85
N GLU A 396 23.95 -13.55 1.84
CA GLU A 396 23.11 -13.53 3.03
C GLU A 396 23.48 -14.64 4.01
N ALA A 397 23.89 -15.83 3.50
CA ALA A 397 24.31 -16.94 4.35
C ALA A 397 25.59 -16.64 5.16
N THR A 398 26.49 -15.84 4.59
CA THR A 398 27.74 -15.41 5.24
C THR A 398 27.60 -14.12 6.04
N GLY A 399 26.51 -13.38 5.86
CA GLY A 399 26.26 -12.08 6.51
C GLY A 399 25.55 -12.19 7.85
N ASP A 400 25.13 -11.03 8.36
CA ASP A 400 24.32 -10.96 9.57
C ASP A 400 22.92 -11.54 9.33
N LYS A 401 22.65 -12.69 9.97
CA LYS A 401 21.39 -13.43 9.88
C LYS A 401 20.20 -12.68 10.52
N SER A 402 20.46 -11.59 11.26
CA SER A 402 19.41 -10.71 11.79
C SER A 402 18.80 -9.80 10.71
N LYS A 403 19.53 -9.56 9.61
CA LYS A 403 19.08 -8.71 8.51
C LYS A 403 17.96 -9.40 7.71
N ARG A 404 17.02 -8.59 7.22
CA ARG A 404 15.92 -9.06 6.37
C ARG A 404 16.43 -9.38 4.97
N SER A 405 15.96 -10.48 4.40
CA SER A 405 16.36 -10.96 3.10
C SER A 405 15.90 -10.04 1.97
N ARG A 406 16.78 -9.88 0.97
CA ARG A 406 16.56 -9.16 -0.27
C ARG A 406 17.15 -9.92 -1.45
N CYS A 407 17.16 -11.25 -1.40
CA CYS A 407 17.68 -12.12 -2.46
C CYS A 407 16.60 -12.63 -3.44
N HIS A 408 15.36 -12.18 -3.27
CA HIS A 408 14.26 -12.54 -4.14
C HIS A 408 13.95 -11.40 -5.12
N PHE A 409 13.63 -11.75 -6.36
CA PHE A 409 13.40 -10.78 -7.41
C PHE A 409 12.24 -11.18 -8.33
N GLU A 410 11.75 -10.17 -9.06
CA GLU A 410 10.88 -10.31 -10.21
C GLU A 410 11.65 -9.89 -11.47
N ALA A 411 11.53 -10.70 -12.52
CA ALA A 411 12.09 -10.47 -13.83
C ALA A 411 11.02 -10.55 -14.92
N LYS A 412 11.27 -9.86 -16.02
CA LYS A 412 10.46 -9.90 -17.23
C LYS A 412 11.32 -10.40 -18.39
N ILE A 413 10.88 -11.48 -19.02
CA ILE A 413 11.58 -12.11 -20.14
C ILE A 413 10.77 -11.86 -21.40
N ASP A 414 11.43 -11.42 -22.46
CA ASP A 414 10.79 -11.19 -23.75
C ASP A 414 10.13 -12.47 -24.28
N GLY A 415 8.87 -12.36 -24.70
CA GLY A 415 8.06 -13.48 -25.16
C GLY A 415 7.43 -14.33 -24.06
N ILE A 416 7.59 -13.99 -22.77
CA ILE A 416 6.88 -14.61 -21.66
C ILE A 416 5.92 -13.60 -21.03
N ASP A 417 4.60 -13.87 -21.13
CA ASP A 417 3.57 -12.98 -20.59
C ASP A 417 3.51 -12.97 -19.05
N GLN A 418 3.89 -14.08 -18.42
CA GLN A 418 3.88 -14.20 -16.97
C GLN A 418 5.19 -13.70 -16.34
N PRO A 419 5.11 -13.06 -15.15
CA PRO A 419 6.30 -12.64 -14.41
C PRO A 419 7.17 -13.85 -14.02
N VAL A 420 8.48 -13.66 -13.98
CA VAL A 420 9.41 -14.67 -13.47
C VAL A 420 9.87 -14.26 -12.08
N PHE A 421 9.57 -15.07 -11.07
CA PHE A 421 10.07 -14.87 -9.72
C PHE A 421 11.27 -15.77 -9.46
N GLY A 422 12.30 -15.21 -8.83
CA GLY A 422 13.55 -15.91 -8.61
C GLY A 422 14.15 -15.67 -7.23
N LYS A 423 14.85 -16.67 -6.72
CA LYS A 423 15.76 -16.57 -5.57
C LYS A 423 17.20 -16.57 -6.08
N ALA A 424 17.87 -15.41 -6.05
CA ALA A 424 19.24 -15.25 -6.53
C ALA A 424 20.22 -16.05 -5.66
N LEU A 425 21.05 -16.89 -6.27
CA LEU A 425 22.07 -17.69 -5.59
C LEU A 425 23.44 -17.03 -5.63
N ALA A 426 23.84 -16.56 -6.80
CA ALA A 426 25.09 -15.82 -7.03
C ALA A 426 25.01 -15.04 -8.36
N PHE A 427 25.84 -14.01 -8.49
CA PHE A 427 26.00 -13.23 -9.71
C PHE A 427 27.36 -13.47 -10.35
N PHE A 428 27.44 -13.36 -11.68
CA PHE A 428 28.65 -13.58 -12.46
C PHE A 428 28.79 -12.55 -13.57
N ALA A 429 30.01 -12.08 -13.80
CA ALA A 429 30.36 -11.26 -14.95
C ALA A 429 31.03 -12.13 -16.02
N ILE A 430 30.43 -12.20 -17.19
CA ILE A 430 30.86 -13.03 -18.30
C ILE A 430 31.66 -12.17 -19.27
N LYS A 431 32.99 -12.20 -19.16
CA LYS A 431 33.89 -11.34 -19.95
C LYS A 431 33.76 -11.53 -21.46
N LYS A 432 33.50 -12.76 -21.92
CA LYS A 432 33.47 -13.10 -23.35
C LYS A 432 32.28 -12.47 -24.09
N THR A 433 31.13 -12.38 -23.42
CA THR A 433 29.90 -11.79 -23.97
C THR A 433 29.60 -10.40 -23.40
N ASN A 434 30.36 -9.96 -22.40
CA ASN A 434 30.15 -8.72 -21.65
C ASN A 434 28.76 -8.66 -20.96
N GLU A 435 28.28 -9.82 -20.50
CA GLU A 435 26.99 -9.97 -19.82
C GLU A 435 27.18 -10.08 -18.30
N HIS A 436 26.22 -9.57 -17.53
CA HIS A 436 26.07 -9.85 -16.11
C HIS A 436 24.90 -10.80 -15.92
N VAL A 437 25.15 -11.96 -15.33
CA VAL A 437 24.13 -13.00 -15.15
C VAL A 437 23.90 -13.32 -13.68
N VAL A 438 22.67 -13.71 -13.36
CA VAL A 438 22.30 -14.30 -12.07
C VAL A 438 22.02 -15.78 -12.26
N VAL A 439 22.57 -16.62 -11.37
CA VAL A 439 22.12 -18.01 -11.21
C VAL A 439 21.10 -18.02 -10.09
N TYR A 440 19.94 -18.62 -10.31
CA TYR A 440 18.81 -18.54 -9.39
C TYR A 440 17.96 -19.81 -9.38
N HIS A 441 17.14 -19.95 -8.33
CA HIS A 441 16.02 -20.89 -8.33
C HIS A 441 14.76 -20.16 -8.76
N ARG A 442 14.12 -20.66 -9.81
CA ARG A 442 12.84 -20.12 -10.31
C ARG A 442 11.66 -20.60 -9.47
N LEU A 443 10.68 -19.72 -9.29
CA LEU A 443 9.36 -20.10 -8.79
C LEU A 443 8.58 -20.80 -9.91
N VAL A 444 8.18 -22.05 -9.67
CA VAL A 444 7.47 -22.91 -10.64
C VAL A 444 6.09 -23.28 -10.12
N LYS A 445 5.29 -23.92 -10.99
CA LYS A 445 3.89 -24.30 -10.70
C LYS A 445 3.08 -23.10 -10.20
N MET A 446 3.29 -21.96 -10.86
CA MET A 446 2.65 -20.72 -10.50
C MET A 446 1.14 -20.80 -10.78
N GLN A 447 0.36 -20.36 -9.81
CA GLN A 447 -1.08 -20.21 -9.90
C GLN A 447 -1.48 -18.88 -9.28
N LYS A 448 -2.64 -18.37 -9.67
CA LYS A 448 -3.20 -17.13 -9.15
C LYS A 448 -4.51 -17.40 -8.45
N THR A 449 -4.61 -17.03 -7.18
CA THR A 449 -5.84 -17.17 -6.37
C THR A 449 -6.13 -15.83 -5.74
N LEU A 450 -7.35 -15.29 -5.93
CA LEU A 450 -7.73 -13.95 -5.47
C LEU A 450 -6.73 -12.86 -5.92
N ASN A 451 -6.27 -12.96 -7.17
CA ASN A 451 -5.23 -12.10 -7.75
C ASN A 451 -3.85 -12.14 -7.06
N ILE A 452 -3.62 -13.08 -6.15
CA ILE A 452 -2.32 -13.33 -5.51
C ILE A 452 -1.61 -14.49 -6.20
N TRP A 453 -0.35 -14.29 -6.55
CA TRP A 453 0.52 -15.34 -7.06
C TRP A 453 0.98 -16.27 -5.95
N ARG A 454 1.01 -17.57 -6.24
CA ARG A 454 1.68 -18.58 -5.41
C ARG A 454 2.32 -19.66 -6.26
N GLY A 455 3.42 -20.24 -5.80
CA GLY A 455 4.11 -21.32 -6.47
C GLY A 455 5.02 -22.08 -5.52
N MET A 456 5.99 -22.81 -6.06
CA MET A 456 7.00 -23.53 -5.29
C MET A 456 8.38 -23.26 -5.86
N TRP A 457 9.41 -23.16 -5.02
CA TRP A 457 10.79 -23.04 -5.51
C TRP A 457 11.21 -24.32 -6.23
N SER A 458 11.76 -24.15 -7.44
CA SER A 458 12.41 -25.24 -8.18
C SER A 458 13.75 -25.59 -7.54
N GLU A 459 14.12 -26.88 -7.56
CA GLU A 459 15.47 -27.33 -7.23
C GLU A 459 16.45 -27.15 -8.40
N LYS A 460 15.93 -26.91 -9.62
CA LYS A 460 16.75 -26.66 -10.81
C LYS A 460 17.41 -25.28 -10.72
N LEU A 461 18.59 -25.19 -11.33
CA LEU A 461 19.27 -23.93 -11.57
C LEU A 461 18.78 -23.34 -12.89
N ASP A 462 18.49 -22.05 -12.87
CA ASP A 462 18.22 -21.23 -14.05
C ASP A 462 19.22 -20.06 -14.09
N VAL A 463 19.46 -19.53 -15.29
CA VAL A 463 20.35 -18.39 -15.54
C VAL A 463 19.57 -17.30 -16.26
N LEU A 464 19.74 -16.06 -15.81
CA LEU A 464 19.10 -14.88 -16.39
C LEU A 464 20.11 -13.75 -16.54
N ASP A 465 19.99 -12.95 -17.58
CA ASP A 465 20.67 -11.65 -17.65
C ASP A 465 20.09 -10.72 -16.58
N VAL A 466 20.95 -10.09 -15.79
CA VAL A 466 20.55 -9.21 -14.68
C VAL A 466 19.77 -7.99 -15.15
N THR A 467 19.93 -7.57 -16.41
CA THR A 467 19.14 -6.48 -17.02
C THR A 467 17.66 -6.82 -17.17
N GLN A 468 17.28 -8.11 -17.16
CA GLN A 468 15.89 -8.56 -17.22
C GLN A 468 15.21 -8.51 -15.84
N ILE A 469 15.95 -8.28 -14.76
CA ILE A 469 15.41 -8.14 -13.41
C ILE A 469 14.78 -6.76 -13.26
N VAL A 470 13.48 -6.74 -12.95
CA VAL A 470 12.69 -5.51 -12.85
C VAL A 470 12.72 -4.95 -11.43
N ASN A 471 12.59 -5.81 -10.42
CA ASN A 471 12.55 -5.35 -9.02
C ASN A 471 12.94 -6.43 -8.01
N VAL A 472 13.30 -5.99 -6.80
CA VAL A 472 13.38 -6.85 -5.62
C VAL A 472 11.96 -7.13 -5.13
N ILE A 473 11.70 -8.38 -4.73
CA ILE A 473 10.45 -8.77 -4.10
C ILE A 473 10.69 -9.29 -2.68
N GLY A 474 9.67 -9.20 -1.84
CA GLY A 474 9.58 -10.04 -0.66
C GLY A 474 8.99 -11.40 -0.98
N THR A 475 9.01 -12.29 0.00
CA THR A 475 8.34 -13.59 -0.10
C THR A 475 7.69 -13.93 1.23
N TRP A 476 6.55 -14.61 1.19
CA TRP A 476 5.99 -15.29 2.36
C TRP A 476 5.76 -16.75 2.01
N ALA A 477 6.08 -17.67 2.91
CA ALA A 477 6.02 -19.10 2.62
C ALA A 477 5.25 -19.84 3.72
N TYR A 478 4.47 -20.85 3.29
CA TYR A 478 3.75 -21.75 4.18
C TYR A 478 3.84 -23.17 3.61
N GLY A 479 4.50 -24.06 4.34
CA GLY A 479 4.86 -25.38 3.81
C GLY A 479 5.70 -25.25 2.53
N LYS A 480 5.20 -25.80 1.41
CA LYS A 480 5.85 -25.69 0.09
C LYS A 480 5.39 -24.48 -0.72
N ASN A 481 4.28 -23.84 -0.33
CA ASN A 481 3.71 -22.72 -1.06
C ASN A 481 4.51 -21.45 -0.76
N VAL A 482 4.86 -20.71 -1.80
CA VAL A 482 5.61 -19.46 -1.73
C VAL A 482 4.83 -18.38 -2.47
N TYR A 483 4.62 -17.27 -1.77
CA TYR A 483 3.89 -16.10 -2.19
C TYR A 483 4.89 -14.95 -2.43
N PRO A 484 5.15 -14.55 -3.69
CA PRO A 484 5.94 -13.36 -3.97
C PRO A 484 5.18 -12.10 -3.57
N LEU A 485 5.85 -11.22 -2.83
CA LEU A 485 5.33 -9.96 -2.30
C LEU A 485 5.95 -8.80 -3.08
N ARG A 486 5.17 -8.12 -3.91
CA ARG A 486 5.64 -6.98 -4.72
C ARG A 486 5.63 -5.69 -3.91
N LYS A 487 6.64 -4.84 -4.10
CA LYS A 487 6.64 -3.50 -3.52
C LYS A 487 5.49 -2.71 -4.17
N HIS A 488 4.67 -2.06 -3.35
CA HIS A 488 3.55 -1.31 -3.88
C HIS A 488 4.06 -0.10 -4.70
N PRO A 489 3.61 0.12 -5.96
CA PRO A 489 4.13 1.14 -6.88
C PRO A 489 4.04 2.57 -6.34
N GLY A 490 3.14 2.81 -5.39
CA GLY A 490 3.14 4.07 -4.66
C GLY A 490 4.55 4.46 -4.19
N HIS A 491 5.36 3.56 -3.66
CA HIS A 491 6.68 3.95 -3.16
C HIS A 491 7.69 4.39 -4.25
N GLU A 492 7.34 4.36 -5.54
CA GLU A 492 8.26 4.60 -6.66
C GLU A 492 8.50 6.08 -7.01
N TRP A 493 7.63 7.01 -6.60
CA TRP A 493 7.75 8.45 -6.89
C TRP A 493 8.05 9.30 -5.65
N ILE A 494 9.00 8.82 -4.85
CA ILE A 494 9.67 9.66 -3.87
C ILE A 494 10.94 10.15 -4.57
N SER A 495 11.07 11.45 -4.83
CA SER A 495 12.28 12.04 -5.41
C SER A 495 13.51 11.72 -4.57
N ASP A 496 14.71 11.76 -5.15
CA ASP A 496 15.94 11.43 -4.40
C ASP A 496 16.16 12.37 -3.19
N GLU A 497 15.60 13.58 -3.23
CA GLU A 497 15.57 14.52 -2.10
C GLU A 497 14.51 14.14 -1.04
N GLU A 498 13.37 13.59 -1.45
CA GLU A 498 12.31 13.08 -0.57
C GLU A 498 12.62 11.67 -0.01
N LYS A 499 13.62 10.96 -0.56
CA LYS A 499 14.08 9.65 -0.06
C LYS A 499 14.75 9.75 1.31
N GLY A 500 15.21 10.93 1.71
CA GLY A 500 15.80 11.19 3.02
C GLY A 500 17.10 10.41 3.26
N ILE A 501 18.22 11.14 3.34
CA ILE A 501 19.56 10.65 3.65
C ILE A 501 20.17 9.80 2.52
N GLU A 502 21.46 10.04 2.24
CA GLU A 502 22.24 9.19 1.36
C GLU A 502 22.04 7.73 1.76
N ILE A 503 21.53 6.94 0.83
CA ILE A 503 21.53 5.49 0.94
C ILE A 503 23.00 5.11 1.10
N ASP A 504 23.43 4.78 2.32
CA ASP A 504 24.76 4.21 2.57
C ASP A 504 25.00 3.09 1.56
N GLU A 505 26.26 2.80 1.22
CA GLU A 505 26.61 1.79 0.19
C GLU A 505 25.92 0.42 0.39
N ASP A 506 25.37 0.17 1.58
CA ASP A 506 24.61 -1.00 1.99
C ASP A 506 23.06 -0.95 1.90
N GLY A 507 22.43 0.17 1.52
CA GLY A 507 20.98 0.20 1.31
C GLY A 507 20.13 0.37 2.58
N GLU A 508 20.65 1.03 3.61
CA GLU A 508 19.92 1.19 4.89
C GLU A 508 18.96 2.38 4.84
N ASP A 509 17.65 2.10 4.85
CA ASP A 509 16.62 3.11 5.17
C ASP A 509 16.69 3.43 6.66
N PHE A 510 17.02 4.67 7.00
CA PHE A 510 16.82 5.19 8.35
C PHE A 510 15.32 5.38 8.64
N GLN A 511 15.00 5.26 9.93
CA GLN A 511 13.68 5.09 10.50
C GLN A 511 12.61 6.07 9.98
N TRP A 512 11.48 5.50 9.56
CA TRP A 512 10.21 6.21 9.45
C TRP A 512 9.75 6.65 10.85
N ALA A 513 9.90 7.94 11.14
CA ALA A 513 9.23 8.59 12.26
C ALA A 513 7.79 8.93 11.84
N ASP A 514 6.89 8.53 12.74
CA ASP A 514 5.42 8.57 12.74
C ASP A 514 4.69 7.66 11.74
#